data_AF-A0A5P2UR58-F1
#
_entry.id   AF-A0A5P2UR58-F1
#
_cell.length_a   1.000
_cell.length_b   1.000
_cell.length_c   1.000
_cell.angle_alpha   90.00
_cell.angle_beta   90.00
_cell.angle_gamma   90.00
#
_symmetry.space_group_name_H-M   'P 1'
#
loop_
_entity.id
_entity.type
_entity.pdbx_description
1 polymer ?
#
loop_
_entity_poly.entity_id
_entity_poly.type
_entity_poly.pdbx_seq_one_letter_code
_entity_poly.pdbx_strand_id
1 'polypeptide(L)'
;MTAQQLEDGGPLIPQPAMTREALRDAVRRIDMASLASLDRECNEAFDRAAETGAINPLRFFLIKWATHVAIHRWPARAAALHAAERVAGDPSATEEQFRAAMETSSRILAEAQREIGQ
;
A
#
# COMPACT_ATOMS: atom_id res chain seq x y z
N MET A 1 8.18 31.40 -23.07
CA MET A 1 7.20 30.40 -22.61
C MET A 1 7.93 29.09 -22.38
N THR A 2 8.48 28.92 -21.19
CA THR A 2 9.04 27.63 -20.75
C THR A 2 7.88 26.75 -20.34
N ALA A 3 7.69 25.66 -21.08
CA ALA A 3 6.72 24.62 -20.77
C ALA A 3 6.95 24.12 -19.34
N GLN A 4 5.86 23.94 -18.60
CA GLN A 4 5.81 23.60 -17.18
C GLN A 4 6.92 22.65 -16.73
N GLN A 5 7.79 23.15 -15.84
CA GLN A 5 8.56 22.32 -14.93
C GLN A 5 7.57 21.50 -14.09
N LEU A 6 7.29 20.27 -14.54
CA LEU A 6 6.78 19.12 -13.77
C LEU A 6 6.12 19.51 -12.44
N GLU A 7 4.86 19.92 -12.50
CA GLU A 7 4.04 20.14 -11.32
C GLU A 7 3.84 18.79 -10.58
N ASP A 8 4.31 18.78 -9.32
CA ASP A 8 3.94 17.90 -8.19
C ASP A 8 4.31 16.41 -8.18
N GLY A 9 5.49 16.11 -7.61
CA GLY A 9 5.82 14.79 -7.02
C GLY A 9 5.04 14.47 -5.72
N GLY A 10 3.85 15.03 -5.56
CA GLY A 10 2.96 14.90 -4.41
C GLY A 10 2.10 13.63 -4.45
N PRO A 11 1.22 13.43 -3.45
CA PRO A 11 0.30 12.31 -3.46
C PRO A 11 -0.86 12.55 -4.44
N LEU A 12 -1.24 11.53 -5.21
CA LEU A 12 -2.35 11.55 -6.16
C LEU A 12 -3.71 11.83 -5.49
N ILE A 13 -3.85 11.40 -4.23
CA ILE A 13 -5.04 11.63 -3.38
C ILE A 13 -4.59 11.89 -1.94
N PRO A 14 -5.36 12.65 -1.15
CA PRO A 14 -5.14 12.72 0.30
C PRO A 14 -5.30 11.33 0.93
N GLN A 15 -4.73 11.13 2.12
CA GLN A 15 -4.94 9.88 2.86
C GLN A 15 -6.44 9.72 3.17
N PRO A 16 -7.10 8.65 2.72
CA PRO A 16 -8.51 8.44 2.99
C PRO A 16 -8.75 8.06 4.45
N ALA A 17 -9.99 8.22 4.90
CA ALA A 17 -10.43 7.63 6.16
C ALA A 17 -10.25 6.11 6.16
N MET A 18 -9.96 5.52 7.31
CA MET A 18 -9.83 4.05 7.46
C MET A 18 -11.21 3.38 7.54
N THR A 19 -12.00 3.53 6.48
CA THR A 19 -13.29 2.85 6.29
C THR A 19 -13.25 2.06 4.99
N ARG A 20 -14.02 0.97 4.91
CA ARG A 20 -14.08 0.10 3.72
C ARG A 20 -14.37 0.90 2.46
N GLU A 21 -15.38 1.77 2.49
CA GLU A 21 -15.82 2.53 1.32
C GLU A 21 -14.76 3.53 0.86
N ALA A 22 -14.18 4.30 1.80
CA ALA A 22 -13.14 5.27 1.47
C ALA A 22 -11.87 4.60 0.90
N LEU A 23 -11.48 3.45 1.46
CA LEU A 23 -10.35 2.67 0.93
C LEU A 23 -10.65 2.08 -0.44
N ARG A 24 -11.87 1.55 -0.65
CA ARG A 24 -12.31 1.02 -1.94
C ARG A 24 -12.30 2.09 -3.03
N ASP A 25 -12.79 3.28 -2.72
CA ASP A 25 -12.77 4.42 -3.65
C ASP A 25 -11.36 4.94 -3.93
N ALA A 26 -10.49 4.96 -2.92
CA ALA A 26 -9.09 5.31 -3.10
C ALA A 26 -8.37 4.33 -4.02
N VAL A 27 -8.46 3.02 -3.74
CA VAL A 27 -7.92 1.95 -4.60
C VAL A 27 -8.50 2.05 -6.00
N ARG A 28 -9.79 2.37 -6.12
CA ARG A 28 -10.42 2.55 -7.43
C ARG A 28 -9.71 3.61 -8.29
N ARG A 29 -9.20 4.67 -7.67
CA ARG A 29 -8.56 5.79 -8.39
C ARG A 29 -7.09 5.55 -8.70
N ILE A 30 -6.37 4.85 -7.81
CA ILE A 30 -4.90 4.77 -7.88
C ILE A 30 -4.37 3.40 -8.32
N ASP A 31 -5.16 2.33 -8.16
CA ASP A 31 -4.74 0.96 -8.47
C ASP A 31 -5.95 0.07 -8.77
N MET A 32 -6.46 0.19 -10.00
CA MET A 32 -7.65 -0.52 -10.42
C MET A 32 -7.50 -2.04 -10.42
N ALA A 33 -6.29 -2.55 -10.65
CA ALA A 33 -6.04 -3.98 -10.69
C ALA A 33 -6.25 -4.64 -9.32
N SER A 34 -6.01 -3.90 -8.22
CA SER A 34 -6.16 -4.40 -6.86
C SER A 34 -7.59 -4.38 -6.31
N LEU A 35 -8.55 -3.76 -7.01
CA LEU A 35 -9.92 -3.60 -6.51
C LEU A 35 -10.61 -4.95 -6.24
N ALA A 36 -10.44 -5.93 -7.13
CA ALA A 36 -11.01 -7.27 -6.95
C ALA A 36 -10.40 -8.00 -5.74
N SER A 37 -9.11 -7.77 -5.46
CA SER A 37 -8.44 -8.32 -4.28
C SER A 37 -8.97 -7.68 -2.99
N LEU A 38 -9.20 -6.36 -2.99
CA LEU A 38 -9.81 -5.66 -1.86
C LEU A 38 -11.20 -6.22 -1.54
N ASP A 39 -12.06 -6.36 -2.55
CA ASP A 39 -13.42 -6.85 -2.35
C ASP A 39 -13.42 -8.32 -1.84
N ARG A 40 -12.51 -9.18 -2.34
CA ARG A 40 -12.36 -10.56 -1.84
C ARG A 40 -11.89 -10.60 -0.38
N GLU A 41 -10.82 -9.87 -0.05
CA GLU A 41 -10.27 -9.87 1.30
C GLU A 41 -11.21 -9.26 2.33
N CYS A 42 -12.06 -8.32 1.91
CA CYS A 42 -13.13 -7.78 2.76
C CYS A 42 -14.12 -8.89 3.17
N ASN A 43 -14.52 -9.74 2.22
CA ASN A 43 -15.41 -10.86 2.49
C ASN A 43 -14.73 -11.89 3.41
N GLU A 44 -13.48 -12.26 3.12
CA GLU A 44 -12.71 -13.17 3.99
C GLU A 44 -12.55 -12.65 5.42
N ALA A 45 -12.29 -11.35 5.58
CA ALA A 45 -12.17 -10.73 6.89
C ALA A 45 -13.51 -10.73 7.65
N PHE A 46 -14.62 -10.56 6.94
CA PHE A 46 -15.96 -10.66 7.51
C PHE A 46 -16.28 -12.09 7.95
N ASP A 47 -16.02 -13.08 7.10
CA ASP A 47 -16.24 -14.50 7.41
C ASP A 47 -15.43 -14.92 8.64
N ARG A 48 -14.13 -14.59 8.69
CA ARG A 48 -13.28 -14.86 9.86
C ARG A 48 -13.78 -14.16 11.13
N ALA A 49 -14.28 -12.94 11.02
CA ALA A 49 -14.83 -12.22 12.17
C ALA A 49 -16.10 -12.89 12.69
N ALA A 50 -16.96 -13.38 11.79
CA ALA A 50 -18.16 -14.14 12.14
C ALA A 50 -17.81 -15.49 12.78
N GLU A 51 -16.84 -16.22 12.24
CA GLU A 51 -16.38 -17.52 12.77
C GLU A 51 -15.74 -17.40 14.16
N THR A 52 -14.92 -16.38 14.37
CA THR A 52 -14.15 -16.21 15.61
C THR A 52 -14.86 -15.35 16.65
N GLY A 53 -15.91 -14.62 16.26
CA GLY A 53 -16.54 -13.58 17.07
C GLY A 53 -15.62 -12.38 17.38
N ALA A 54 -14.49 -12.25 16.68
CA ALA A 54 -13.48 -11.23 16.93
C ALA A 54 -13.48 -10.14 15.85
N ILE A 55 -13.28 -8.89 16.26
CA ILE A 55 -13.18 -7.73 15.34
C ILE A 55 -11.81 -7.62 14.64
N ASN A 56 -10.79 -8.32 15.16
CA ASN A 56 -9.41 -8.21 14.70
C ASN A 56 -9.24 -8.47 13.19
N PRO A 57 -9.88 -9.47 12.56
CA PRO A 57 -9.78 -9.67 11.11
C PRO A 57 -10.18 -8.43 10.29
N LEU A 58 -11.27 -7.76 10.68
CA LEU A 58 -11.72 -6.52 10.03
C LEU A 58 -10.73 -5.36 10.26
N ARG A 59 -10.16 -5.26 11.47
CA ARG A 59 -9.13 -4.26 11.77
C ARG A 59 -7.87 -4.47 10.94
N PHE A 60 -7.40 -5.71 10.82
CA PHE A 60 -6.24 -6.06 9.98
C PHE A 60 -6.50 -5.76 8.51
N PHE A 61 -7.69 -6.07 8.01
CA PHE A 61 -8.10 -5.69 6.65
C PHE A 61 -7.98 -4.17 6.42
N LEU A 62 -8.53 -3.35 7.33
CA LEU A 62 -8.45 -1.89 7.21
C LEU A 62 -7.00 -1.39 7.25
N ILE A 63 -6.17 -1.89 8.16
CA ILE A 63 -4.75 -1.51 8.27
C ILE A 63 -3.99 -1.86 6.99
N LYS A 64 -4.18 -3.08 6.46
CA LYS A 64 -3.52 -3.54 5.24
C LYS A 64 -3.85 -2.63 4.06
N TRP A 65 -5.13 -2.37 3.82
CA TRP A 65 -5.56 -1.57 2.67
C TRP A 65 -5.30 -0.08 2.85
N ALA A 66 -5.32 0.44 4.08
CA ALA A 66 -4.87 1.80 4.36
C ALA A 66 -3.37 1.97 4.08
N THR A 67 -2.54 0.98 4.43
CA THR A 67 -1.11 0.95 4.10
C THR A 67 -0.89 0.87 2.60
N HIS A 68 -1.65 0.02 1.89
CA HIS A 68 -1.60 -0.08 0.42
C HIS A 68 -1.85 1.29 -0.22
N VAL A 69 -2.90 1.99 0.20
CA VAL A 69 -3.23 3.33 -0.32
C VAL A 69 -2.16 4.36 0.05
N ALA A 70 -1.65 4.34 1.29
CA ALA A 70 -0.59 5.24 1.73
C ALA A 70 0.71 5.09 0.91
N ILE A 71 0.98 3.89 0.39
CA ILE A 71 2.09 3.63 -0.53
C ILE A 71 1.75 4.12 -1.95
N HIS A 72 0.64 3.64 -2.51
CA HIS A 72 0.29 3.81 -3.92
C HIS A 72 -0.21 5.21 -4.27
N ARG A 73 -0.63 6.01 -3.28
CA ARG A 73 -0.92 7.43 -3.51
C ARG A 73 0.32 8.21 -3.91
N TRP A 74 1.53 7.69 -3.69
CA TRP A 74 2.80 8.28 -4.12
C TRP A 74 3.45 7.40 -5.20
N PRO A 75 3.34 7.75 -6.50
CA PRO A 75 3.85 6.92 -7.59
C PRO A 75 5.34 6.58 -7.46
N ALA A 76 6.16 7.53 -7.00
CA ALA A 76 7.58 7.32 -6.77
C ALA A 76 7.85 6.30 -5.64
N ARG A 77 7.05 6.33 -4.57
CA ARG A 77 7.15 5.37 -3.46
C ARG A 77 6.76 3.97 -3.92
N ALA A 78 5.65 3.83 -4.64
CA ALA A 78 5.21 2.55 -5.19
C ALA A 78 6.25 1.97 -6.18
N ALA A 79 6.81 2.79 -7.06
CA ALA A 79 7.86 2.36 -7.99
C ALA A 79 9.13 1.89 -7.26
N ALA A 80 9.54 2.60 -6.21
CA ALA A 80 10.69 2.22 -5.39
C ALA A 80 10.45 0.91 -4.63
N LEU A 81 9.26 0.71 -4.07
CA LEU A 81 8.88 -0.54 -3.41
C LEU A 81 8.91 -1.71 -4.40
N HIS A 82 8.29 -1.56 -5.57
CA HIS A 82 8.32 -2.60 -6.59
C HIS A 82 9.73 -2.91 -7.09
N ALA A 83 10.61 -1.91 -7.20
CA ALA A 83 12.01 -2.15 -7.55
C ALA A 83 12.74 -2.95 -6.47
N ALA A 84 12.52 -2.60 -5.20
CA ALA A 84 13.07 -3.34 -4.07
C ALA A 84 12.55 -4.78 -4.00
N GLU A 85 11.25 -4.99 -4.17
CA GLU A 85 10.65 -6.33 -4.21
C GLU A 85 11.22 -7.20 -5.33
N ARG A 86 11.45 -6.62 -6.52
CA ARG A 86 12.10 -7.35 -7.62
C ARG A 86 13.52 -7.78 -7.27
N VAL A 87 14.32 -6.90 -6.65
CA VAL A 87 15.68 -7.24 -6.22
C VAL A 87 15.65 -8.31 -5.12
N ALA A 88 14.74 -8.19 -4.16
CA ALA A 88 14.61 -9.15 -3.06
C ALA A 88 14.17 -10.55 -3.54
N GLY A 89 13.41 -10.62 -4.65
CA GLY A 89 12.98 -11.87 -5.28
C GLY A 89 13.96 -12.41 -6.33
N ASP A 90 15.04 -11.70 -6.66
CA ASP A 90 16.02 -12.11 -7.66
C ASP A 90 17.09 -13.04 -7.06
N PRO A 91 17.17 -14.31 -7.46
CA PRO A 91 18.19 -15.25 -6.95
C PRO A 91 19.63 -14.85 -7.29
N SER A 92 19.82 -13.94 -8.26
CA SER A 92 21.13 -13.45 -8.66
C SER A 92 21.57 -12.17 -7.94
N ALA A 93 20.71 -11.58 -7.11
CA ALA A 93 21.04 -10.40 -6.34
C ALA A 93 22.17 -10.69 -5.33
N THR A 94 23.11 -9.76 -5.22
CA THR A 94 24.12 -9.82 -4.17
C THR A 94 23.49 -9.61 -2.80
N GLU A 95 24.17 -10.05 -1.73
CA GLU A 95 23.71 -9.81 -0.36
C GLU A 95 23.57 -8.31 -0.04
N GLU A 96 24.42 -7.46 -0.63
CA GLU A 96 24.32 -6.00 -0.49
C GLU A 96 23.07 -5.44 -1.18
N GLN A 97 22.77 -5.89 -2.40
CA GLN A 97 21.57 -5.50 -3.13
C GLN A 97 20.29 -5.94 -2.40
N PHE A 98 20.27 -7.18 -1.91
CA PHE A 98 19.17 -7.71 -1.12
C PHE A 98 18.94 -6.88 0.16
N ARG A 99 20.01 -6.58 0.91
CA ARG A 99 19.91 -5.75 2.13
C ARG A 99 19.40 -4.35 1.83
N ALA A 100 19.92 -3.69 0.80
CA ALA A 100 19.46 -2.35 0.38
C ALA A 100 17.99 -2.35 -0.05
N ALA A 101 17.53 -3.41 -0.72
CA ALA A 101 16.13 -3.60 -1.08
C ALA A 101 15.26 -3.76 0.17
N MET A 102 15.64 -4.63 1.11
CA MET A 102 14.91 -4.83 2.36
C MET A 102 14.82 -3.55 3.21
N GLU A 103 15.90 -2.77 3.27
CA GLU A 103 15.92 -1.46 3.95
C GLU A 103 14.95 -0.47 3.29
N THR A 104 14.95 -0.42 1.95
CA THR A 104 14.05 0.43 1.18
C THR A 104 12.59 0.07 1.43
N SER A 105 12.23 -1.22 1.35
CA SER A 105 10.88 -1.70 1.61
C SER A 105 10.44 -1.40 3.04
N SER A 106 11.31 -1.66 4.02
CA SER A 106 11.02 -1.40 5.44
C SER A 106 10.78 0.08 5.73
N ARG A 107 11.61 0.96 5.15
CA ARG A 107 11.43 2.41 5.28
C ARG A 107 10.10 2.88 4.68
N ILE A 108 9.77 2.40 3.49
CA ILE A 108 8.51 2.75 2.80
C ILE A 108 7.30 2.29 3.64
N LEU A 109 7.34 1.06 4.16
CA LEU A 109 6.28 0.53 5.01
C LEU A 109 6.14 1.34 6.32
N ALA A 110 7.25 1.71 6.95
CA ALA A 110 7.24 2.53 8.17
C ALA A 110 6.72 3.95 7.94
N GLU A 111 7.03 4.57 6.80
CA GLU A 111 6.42 5.85 6.40
C GLU A 111 4.91 5.71 6.20
N ALA A 112 4.47 4.67 5.48
CA ALA A 112 3.05 4.42 5.22
C ALA A 112 2.25 4.14 6.51
N GLN A 113 2.83 3.38 7.46
CA GLN A 113 2.19 3.12 8.75
C GLN A 113 2.02 4.38 9.60
N ARG A 114 3.04 5.25 9.65
CA ARG A 114 2.94 6.53 10.34
C ARG A 114 1.84 7.42 9.78
N GLU A 115 1.63 7.41 8.46
CA GLU A 115 0.56 8.19 7.81
C GLU A 115 -0.85 7.72 8.16
N ILE A 116 -1.02 6.46 8.56
CA ILE A 116 -2.31 5.89 9.00
C ILE A 116 -2.44 5.80 10.53
N GLY A 117 -1.48 6.37 11.26
CA GLY A 117 -1.49 6.40 12.74
C GLY A 117 -1.29 5.02 13.38
N GLN A 118 -0.52 4.14 12.75
CA GLN A 118 -0.05 2.88 13.35
C GLN A 118 1.39 2.99 13.83
#